data_AF-A0A565B229-F1
#
_entry.id   AF-A0A565B229-F1
#
_cell.length_a   1.000
_cell.length_b   1.000
_cell.length_c   1.000
_cell.angle_alpha   90.00
_cell.angle_beta   90.00
_cell.angle_gamma   90.00
#
_symmetry.space_group_name_H-M   'P 1'
#
loop_
_entity.id
_entity.type
_entity.pdbx_description
1 polymer ?
#
loop_
_entity_poly.entity_id
_entity_poly.type
_entity_poly.pdbx_seq_one_letter_code
_entity_poly.pdbx_strand_id
1 'polypeptide(L)'
;MKIAERGLSPTNVVRLGLALNFAILYYEVLKSTERACKLANQAYEEAIAELDGVDNQSHEDALFILEIIKDNLSVWIDELNLDTPQVKKDD
;
A
#
# COMPACT_ATOMS: atom_id res chain seq x y z
N MET A 1 8.82 -10.87 -2.75
CA MET A 1 7.76 -10.82 -1.71
C MET A 1 7.62 -12.12 -0.91
N LYS A 2 7.40 -13.29 -1.52
CA LYS A 2 7.12 -14.57 -0.81
C LYS A 2 7.99 -14.94 0.42
N ILE A 3 9.27 -14.61 0.42
CA ILE A 3 10.16 -14.89 1.56
C ILE A 3 9.84 -13.95 2.74
N ALA A 4 9.68 -12.65 2.46
CA ALA A 4 9.30 -11.66 3.46
C ALA A 4 7.90 -11.93 4.03
N GLU A 5 6.93 -12.28 3.17
CA GLU A 5 5.55 -12.62 3.58
C GLU A 5 5.47 -13.79 4.57
N ARG A 6 6.41 -14.75 4.46
CA ARG A 6 6.45 -15.94 5.33
C ARG A 6 7.34 -15.76 6.56
N GLY A 7 8.35 -14.90 6.48
CA GLY A 7 9.40 -14.77 7.48
C GLY A 7 9.29 -13.55 8.38
N LEU A 8 8.47 -12.56 8.01
CA LEU A 8 8.37 -11.27 8.70
C LEU A 8 6.90 -10.93 8.98
N SER A 9 6.62 -10.40 10.18
CA SER A 9 5.29 -9.86 10.52
C SER A 9 4.90 -8.74 9.53
N PRO A 10 3.60 -8.58 9.22
CA PRO A 10 3.07 -7.46 8.44
C PRO A 10 3.53 -6.06 8.90
N THR A 11 3.79 -5.85 10.19
CA THR A 11 4.28 -4.56 10.73
C THR A 11 5.79 -4.40 10.62
N ASN A 12 6.50 -5.44 10.18
CA ASN A 12 7.95 -5.37 10.03
C ASN A 12 8.34 -4.37 8.94
N VAL A 13 9.17 -3.40 9.29
CA VAL A 13 9.62 -2.30 8.42
C VAL A 13 10.26 -2.78 7.11
N VAL A 14 10.96 -3.92 7.12
CA VAL A 14 11.56 -4.48 5.90
C VAL A 14 10.49 -5.03 4.97
N ARG A 15 9.47 -5.70 5.52
CA ARG A 15 8.33 -6.20 4.73
C ARG A 15 7.51 -5.04 4.17
N LEU A 16 7.21 -4.03 4.99
CA LEU A 16 6.48 -2.82 4.57
C LEU A 16 7.23 -2.05 3.49
N GLY A 17 8.53 -1.79 3.68
CA GLY A 17 9.36 -1.11 2.69
C GLY A 17 9.47 -1.88 1.38
N LEU A 18 9.55 -3.21 1.44
CA LEU A 18 9.53 -4.06 0.24
C LEU A 18 8.17 -3.98 -0.48
N ALA A 19 7.06 -4.03 0.25
CA ALA A 19 5.72 -3.90 -0.32
C ALA A 19 5.52 -2.56 -1.01
N LEU A 20 5.91 -1.46 -0.34
CA LEU A 20 5.87 -0.10 -0.88
C LEU A 20 6.68 0.02 -2.17
N ASN A 21 7.96 -0.37 -2.16
CA ASN A 21 8.82 -0.28 -3.34
C ASN A 21 8.29 -1.13 -4.51
N PHE A 22 7.71 -2.30 -4.21
CA PHE A 22 7.16 -3.16 -5.25
C PHE A 22 5.83 -2.62 -5.80
N ALA A 23 5.03 -1.94 -4.98
CA ALA A 23 3.85 -1.19 -5.45
C ALA A 23 4.26 -0.02 -6.36
N ILE A 24 5.28 0.75 -5.97
CA ILE A 24 5.87 1.81 -6.80
C ILE A 24 6.39 1.25 -8.13
N LEU A 25 7.03 0.07 -8.14
CA LEU A 25 7.44 -0.59 -9.39
C LEU A 25 6.24 -0.88 -10.31
N TYR A 26 5.15 -1.41 -9.75
CA TYR A 26 3.93 -1.66 -10.52
C TYR A 26 3.37 -0.37 -11.12
N TYR A 27 3.35 0.70 -10.34
CA TYR A 27 2.83 1.99 -10.75
C TYR A 27 3.75 2.71 -11.76
N GLU A 28 4.98 3.02 -11.37
CA GLU A 28 5.87 3.90 -12.14
C GLU A 28 6.49 3.21 -13.36
N VAL A 29 6.86 1.93 -13.24
CA VAL A 29 7.64 1.21 -14.27
C VAL A 29 6.75 0.32 -15.12
N LEU A 30 5.91 -0.51 -14.49
CA LEU A 30 5.05 -1.45 -15.19
C LEU A 30 3.71 -0.85 -15.62
N LYS A 31 3.44 0.42 -15.28
CA LYS A 31 2.23 1.18 -15.65
C LYS A 31 0.94 0.41 -15.35
N SER A 32 0.89 -0.24 -14.20
CA SER A 32 -0.24 -1.03 -13.73
C SER A 32 -0.71 -0.53 -12.36
N THR A 33 -1.46 0.58 -12.40
CA THR A 33 -2.00 1.26 -11.20
C THR A 33 -2.90 0.34 -10.37
N GLU A 34 -3.74 -0.49 -11.01
CA GLU A 34 -4.59 -1.46 -10.30
C GLU A 34 -3.76 -2.45 -9.45
N ARG A 35 -2.66 -2.98 -10.00
CA ARG A 35 -1.77 -3.91 -9.27
C ARG A 35 -1.01 -3.21 -8.16
N ALA A 36 -0.58 -1.97 -8.38
CA ALA A 36 0.06 -1.15 -7.36
C ALA A 36 -0.89 -0.92 -6.18
N CYS A 37 -2.12 -0.46 -6.46
CA CYS A 37 -3.16 -0.26 -5.45
C CYS A 37 -3.48 -1.54 -4.68
N LYS A 38 -3.68 -2.66 -5.38
CA LYS A 38 -3.98 -3.94 -4.72
C LYS A 38 -2.87 -4.36 -3.76
N LEU A 39 -1.61 -4.26 -4.18
CA LEU A 39 -0.47 -4.66 -3.36
C LEU A 39 -0.30 -3.74 -2.14
N ALA A 40 -0.35 -2.43 -2.36
CA ALA A 40 -0.22 -1.43 -1.31
C ALA A 40 -1.39 -1.51 -0.30
N ASN A 41 -2.63 -1.66 -0.76
CA ASN A 41 -3.80 -1.78 0.11
C ASN A 41 -3.74 -3.06 0.95
N GLN A 42 -3.36 -4.19 0.36
CA GLN A 42 -3.19 -5.44 1.10
C GLN A 42 -2.14 -5.29 2.21
N ALA A 43 -0.96 -4.74 1.90
CA ALA A 43 0.10 -4.53 2.89
C ALA A 43 -0.34 -3.58 4.01
N TYR A 44 -1.10 -2.53 3.67
CA TYR A 44 -1.64 -1.58 4.63
C TYR A 44 -2.63 -2.23 5.59
N GLU A 45 -3.63 -2.95 5.06
CA GLU A 45 -4.67 -3.62 5.86
C GLU A 45 -4.07 -4.71 6.78
N GLU A 46 -3.15 -5.52 6.27
CA GLU A 46 -2.47 -6.55 7.06
C GLU A 46 -1.66 -5.94 8.22
N ALA A 47 -0.98 -4.82 7.99
CA ALA A 47 -0.18 -4.16 9.01
C ALA A 47 -1.04 -3.46 10.07
N ILE A 48 -2.12 -2.77 9.67
CA ILE A 48 -3.06 -2.14 10.61
C ILE A 48 -3.69 -3.20 11.53
N ALA A 49 -4.01 -4.38 11.01
CA ALA A 49 -4.61 -5.46 11.81
C ALA A 49 -3.70 -6.01 12.91
N GLU A 50 -2.38 -5.88 12.76
CA GLU A 50 -1.37 -6.39 13.73
C GLU A 50 -0.63 -5.27 14.49
N LEU A 51 -0.99 -4.00 14.27
CA LEU A 51 -0.26 -2.85 14.79
C LEU A 51 -0.34 -2.72 16.32
N ASP A 52 -1.47 -3.13 16.92
CA ASP A 52 -1.70 -3.04 18.38
C ASP A 52 -0.75 -3.92 19.23
N GLY A 53 -0.02 -4.84 18.62
CA GLY A 53 0.84 -5.83 19.30
C GLY A 53 2.34 -5.53 19.31
N VAL A 54 2.77 -4.37 18.82
CA VAL A 54 4.19 -4.06 18.55
C VAL A 54 4.79 -3.15 19.63
N ASP A 55 6.10 -3.25 19.89
CA ASP A 55 6.81 -2.32 20.77
C ASP A 55 6.86 -0.89 20.19
N ASN A 56 6.96 0.12 21.05
CA ASN A 56 6.82 1.53 20.66
C ASN A 56 7.76 1.99 19.53
N GLN A 57 9.02 1.53 19.51
CA GLN A 57 9.98 2.00 18.50
C GLN A 57 9.65 1.40 17.13
N SER A 58 9.44 0.08 17.09
CA SER A 58 9.02 -0.61 15.86
C SER A 58 7.65 -0.12 15.37
N HIS A 59 6.78 0.33 16.28
CA HIS A 59 5.47 0.89 15.99
C HIS A 59 5.58 2.26 15.28
N GLU A 60 6.44 3.17 15.76
CA GLU A 60 6.67 4.47 15.10
C GLU A 60 7.24 4.31 13.69
N ASP A 61 8.23 3.43 13.51
CA ASP A 61 8.83 3.19 12.19
C ASP A 61 7.83 2.54 11.21
N ALA A 62 6.99 1.63 11.70
CA ALA A 62 5.93 1.01 10.90
C ALA A 62 4.87 2.04 10.48
N LEU A 63 4.44 2.92 11.40
CA LEU A 63 3.50 3.99 11.12
C LEU A 63 4.01 4.95 10.03
N PHE A 64 5.28 5.34 10.11
CA PHE A 64 5.87 6.21 9.09
C PHE A 64 5.78 5.60 7.69
N ILE A 65 6.05 4.30 7.53
CA ILE A 65 5.93 3.65 6.23
C ILE A 65 4.45 3.51 5.81
N LEU A 66 3.54 3.24 6.75
CA LEU A 66 2.11 3.15 6.48
C LEU A 66 1.52 4.48 5.99
N GLU A 67 1.97 5.61 6.54
CA GLU A 67 1.60 6.94 6.05
C GLU A 67 2.02 7.13 4.58
N ILE A 68 3.25 6.74 4.22
CA ILE A 68 3.72 6.81 2.83
C ILE A 68 2.90 5.89 1.91
N ILE A 69 2.53 4.69 2.38
CA ILE A 69 1.67 3.79 1.61
C ILE A 69 0.29 4.43 1.37
N LYS A 70 -0.29 5.06 2.40
CA LYS A 70 -1.59 5.73 2.33
C LYS A 70 -1.57 6.91 1.37
N ASP A 71 -0.52 7.73 1.40
CA ASP A 71 -0.37 8.88 0.49
C ASP A 71 -0.28 8.42 -0.97
N ASN A 72 0.50 7.38 -1.25
CA ASN A 72 0.58 6.77 -2.58
C ASN A 72 -0.77 6.22 -3.03
N LEU A 73 -1.48 5.50 -2.16
CA LEU A 73 -2.82 4.97 -2.47
C LEU A 73 -3.81 6.09 -2.83
N SER A 74 -3.79 7.22 -2.12
CA SER A 74 -4.66 8.35 -2.42
C SER A 74 -4.46 8.83 -3.85
N VAL A 75 -3.20 9.05 -4.26
CA VAL A 75 -2.86 9.52 -5.62
C VAL A 75 -3.32 8.51 -6.67
N TRP A 76 -3.03 7.22 -6.48
CA TRP A 76 -3.32 6.18 -7.47
C TRP A 76 -4.81 5.87 -7.60
N ILE A 77 -5.56 5.92 -6.50
CA ILE A 77 -7.02 5.71 -6.52
C ILE A 77 -7.71 6.88 -7.22
N ASP A 78 -7.26 8.11 -6.97
CA ASP A 78 -7.79 9.29 -7.66
C ASP A 78 -7.59 9.18 -9.18
N GLU A 79 -6.42 8.72 -9.64
CA GLU A 79 -6.14 8.47 -11.05
C GLU A 79 -7.09 7.40 -11.66
N LEU A 80 -7.30 6.27 -10.98
CA LEU A 80 -8.24 5.23 -11.42
C LEU A 80 -9.68 5.73 -11.52
N ASN A 81 -10.08 6.64 -10.62
CA ASN A 81 -11.42 7.25 -10.63
C ASN A 81 -11.59 8.27 -11.76
N LEU A 82 -10.52 8.92 -12.20
CA LEU A 82 -10.54 9.86 -13.34
C LEU A 82 -10.71 9.15 -14.69
N ASP A 83 -10.18 7.93 -14.82
CA ASP A 83 -10.29 7.12 -16.04
C ASP A 83 -11.64 6.38 -16.17
N THR A 84 -12.47 6.40 -15.13
CA THR A 84 -13.83 5.85 -15.21
C THR A 84 -14.72 6.84 -15.96
N PRO A 85 -15.34 6.47 -17.11
CA PRO A 85 -16.25 7.38 -17.81
C PRO A 85 -17.34 7.85 -16.86
N GLN A 86 -17.32 9.14 -16.53
CA GLN A 86 -18.41 9.79 -15.81
C GLN A 86 -19.64 9.66 -16.70
N VAL A 87 -20.49 8.66 -16.45
CA VAL A 87 -21.80 8.55 -17.10
C VAL A 87 -22.55 9.79 -16.66
N LYS A 88 -22.58 10.79 -17.55
CA LYS A 88 -23.47 11.94 -17.41
C LYS A 88 -24.87 11.34 -17.29
N LYS A 89 -25.45 11.42 -16.09
CA LYS A 89 -26.89 11.31 -15.94
C LYS A 89 -27.45 12.57 -16.57
N ASP A 90 -27.92 12.43 -17.80
CA ASP A 90 -28.78 13.42 -18.43
C ASP A 90 -30.11 13.38 -17.67
N ASP A 91 -30.35 14.40 -16.85
CA ASP A 91 -31.69 14.78 -16.34
C ASP A 91 -32.33 15.78 -17.32
#